data_AF-A0A5C7XXD9-F1
#
_entry.id   AF-A0A5C7XXD9-F1
#
_cell.length_a   1.000
_cell.length_b   1.000
_cell.length_c   1.000
_cell.angle_alpha   90.00
_cell.angle_beta   90.00
_cell.angle_gamma   90.00
#
_symmetry.space_group_name_H-M   'P 1'
#
loop_
_entity.id
_entity.type
_entity.pdbx_description
1 polymer ?
#
loop_
_entity_poly.entity_id
_entity_poly.type
_entity_poly.pdbx_seq_one_letter_code
_entity_poly.pdbx_strand_id
1 'polypeptide(L)' 'MRTRGWGGHVPASDEEAVARILHATRRTIDERGEQTSIADVARTLGVTRQTVYRYFP' A
#
# COMPACT_ATOMS: atom_id res chain seq x y z
N MET A 1 4.47 -18.66 6.81
CA MET A 1 4.17 -18.42 5.38
C MET A 1 4.79 -17.08 5.00
N ARG A 2 5.82 -17.05 4.13
CA ARG A 2 6.34 -15.79 3.56
C ARG A 2 5.33 -15.32 2.53
N THR A 3 4.41 -14.43 2.90
CA THR A 3 3.61 -13.70 1.91
C THR A 3 4.59 -13.00 0.98
N ARG A 4 4.59 -13.38 -0.31
CA ARG A 4 5.27 -12.56 -1.33
C ARG A 4 4.58 -11.21 -1.28
N GLY A 5 5.30 -10.16 -0.88
CA GLY A 5 4.73 -8.82 -0.75
C GLY A 5 4.03 -8.38 -2.04
N TRP A 6 3.14 -7.40 -1.92
CA TRP A 6 2.29 -6.92 -3.03
C TRP A 6 1.26 -7.96 -3.50
N GLY A 7 0.78 -8.81 -2.59
CA GLY A 7 -0.21 -9.85 -2.92
C GLY A 7 0.27 -10.84 -3.99
N GLY A 8 1.59 -10.98 -4.17
CA GLY A 8 2.18 -11.82 -5.22
C GLY A 8 2.42 -11.13 -6.56
N HIS A 9 1.99 -9.88 -6.73
CA HIS A 9 2.18 -9.07 -7.94
C HIS A 9 3.10 -7.88 -7.63
N VAL A 10 4.41 -8.14 -7.59
CA VAL A 10 5.42 -7.10 -7.34
C VAL A 10 5.36 -6.04 -8.47
N PRO A 11 5.36 -4.74 -8.16
CA PRO A 11 5.44 -3.67 -9.15
C PRO A 11 6.69 -3.81 -10.03
N ALA A 12 6.57 -3.44 -11.31
CA ALA A 12 7.68 -3.45 -12.26
C ALA A 12 8.61 -2.24 -12.07
N SER A 13 8.12 -1.16 -11.46
CA SER A 13 8.93 0.02 -11.14
C SER A 13 8.50 0.68 -9.83
N ASP A 14 9.33 1.60 -9.34
CA ASP A 14 9.04 2.37 -8.14
C ASP A 14 7.89 3.36 -8.39
N GLU A 15 7.75 3.90 -9.60
CA GLU A 15 6.60 4.75 -9.99
C GLU A 15 5.29 3.96 -9.94
N GLU A 16 5.30 2.71 -10.41
CA GLU A 16 4.14 1.84 -10.30
C GLU A 16 3.82 1.52 -8.83
N ALA A 17 4.84 1.29 -8.00
CA ALA A 17 4.65 1.09 -6.57
C ALA A 17 4.00 2.31 -5.90
N VAL A 18 4.49 3.52 -6.21
CA VAL A 18 3.93 4.79 -5.73
C VAL A 18 2.48 4.95 -6.20
N ALA A 19 2.20 4.73 -7.48
CA ALA A 19 0.85 4.85 -8.04
C ALA A 19 -0.15 3.90 -7.36
N ARG A 20 0.25 2.63 -7.14
CA ARG A 20 -0.55 1.64 -6.42
C ARG A 20 -0.80 2.05 -4.97
N ILE A 21 0.21 2.61 -4.28
CA ILE A 21 0.05 3.11 -2.91
C ILE A 21 -0.93 4.28 -2.86
N LEU A 22 -0.82 5.26 -3.76
CA LEU A 22 -1.72 6.40 -3.83
C LEU A 22 -3.17 5.95 -4.13
N HIS A 23 -3.34 5.03 -5.08
CA HIS A 23 -4.66 4.49 -5.40
C HIS A 23 -5.29 3.76 -4.20
N ALA A 24 -4.54 2.89 -3.52
CA ALA A 24 -5.01 2.20 -2.32
C ALA A 24 -5.33 3.16 -1.18
N THR A 25 -4.51 4.20 -1.01
CA THR A 25 -4.75 5.26 -0.02
C THR A 25 -6.05 5.98 -0.30
N ARG A 26 -6.28 6.41 -1.54
CA ARG A 26 -7.52 7.08 -1.93
C ARG A 26 -8.75 6.23 -1.67
N ARG A 27 -8.73 4.96 -2.09
CA ARG A 27 -9.81 4.00 -1.81
C ARG A 27 -10.08 3.86 -0.32
N THR A 28 -9.03 3.76 0.49
CA THR A 28 -9.16 3.62 1.95
C THR A 28 -9.78 4.87 2.58
N ILE A 29 -9.41 6.06 2.10
CA ILE A 29 -10.01 7.34 2.51
C ILE A 29 -11.48 7.41 2.11
N ASP A 30 -11.81 7.03 0.87
CA ASP A 30 -13.20 7.04 0.39
C ASP A 30 -14.08 6.08 1.21
N GLU A 31 -13.53 4.96 1.69
CA GLU A 31 -14.25 3.96 2.49
C GLU A 31 -14.33 4.32 4.00
N ARG A 32 -13.31 4.96 4.58
CA ARG A 32 -13.16 5.10 6.05
C ARG A 32 -13.08 6.54 6.55
N GLY A 33 -12.87 7.51 5.66
CA GLY A 33 -12.65 8.91 6.03
C GLY A 33 -11.48 9.09 7.00
N GLU A 34 -11.71 9.85 8.06
CA GLU A 34 -10.70 10.24 9.07
C GLU A 34 -10.10 9.06 9.84
N GLN A 35 -10.74 7.89 9.83
CA GLN A 35 -10.24 6.67 10.49
C GLN A 35 -9.18 5.93 9.66
N THR A 36 -8.80 6.46 8.50
CA THR A 36 -7.80 5.86 7.63
C THR A 36 -6.43 5.79 8.29
N SER A 37 -5.77 4.63 8.21
CA SER A 37 -4.39 4.46 8.68
C SER A 37 -3.47 3.86 7.62
N ILE A 38 -2.16 4.11 7.72
CA ILE A 38 -1.14 3.46 6.86
C ILE A 38 -1.17 1.93 7.01
N ALA A 39 -1.58 1.42 8.17
CA ALA A 39 -1.75 -0.01 8.37
C ALA A 39 -2.87 -0.58 7.48
N ASP A 40 -3.94 0.18 7.25
CA ASP A 40 -5.03 -0.22 6.34
C ASP A 40 -4.58 -0.24 4.89
N VAL A 41 -3.88 0.80 4.45
CA VAL A 41 -3.31 0.87 3.10
C VAL A 41 -2.38 -0.32 2.84
N ALA A 42 -1.47 -0.60 3.79
CA ALA A 42 -0.54 -1.71 3.69
C ALA A 42 -1.25 -3.07 3.63
N ARG A 43 -2.31 -3.26 4.44
CA ARG A 43 -3.17 -4.45 4.40
C ARG A 43 -3.85 -4.62 3.04
N THR A 44 -4.43 -3.56 2.50
CA THR A 44 -5.10 -3.57 1.18
C THR A 44 -4.14 -3.98 0.06
N LEU A 45 -2.88 -3.58 0.14
CA LEU A 45 -1.85 -3.90 -0.85
C LEU A 45 -1.14 -5.24 -0.61
N GLY A 46 -1.37 -5.90 0.54
CA GLY A 46 -0.62 -7.09 0.92
C GLY A 46 0.88 -6.81 1.12
N VAL A 47 1.24 -5.65 1.66
CA VAL A 47 2.61 -5.24 1.99
C VAL A 47 2.74 -4.89 3.48
N THR A 48 3.96 -4.61 3.93
CA THR A 48 4.18 -4.09 5.29
C THR A 48 4.13 -2.56 5.30
N ARG A 49 3.91 -1.96 6.48
CA ARG A 49 4.04 -0.50 6.66
C ARG A 49 5.42 0.02 6.25
N GLN A 50 6.47 -0.77 6.52
CA GLN A 50 7.84 -0.42 6.14
C GLN A 50 8.00 -0.32 4.62
N THR A 51 7.31 -1.15 3.85
CA THR A 51 7.27 -1.02 2.38
C THR A 51 6.69 0.33 1.99
N VAL A 52 5.59 0.78 2.60
CA VAL A 52 4.99 2.09 2.31
C VAL A 52 5.97 3.22 2.66
N TYR A 53 6.54 3.21 3.87
CA TYR A 53 7.48 4.26 4.30
C TYR A 53 8.75 4.32 3.45
N ARG A 54 9.19 3.22 2.85
CA ARG A 54 10.31 3.21 1.90
C ARG A 54 10.05 4.11 0.69
N TYR A 55 8.81 4.19 0.22
CA TYR A 55 8.43 4.96 -0.97
C TYR A 55 8.06 6.41 -0.67
N PHE A 56 7.80 6.74 0.61
CA PHE A 56 7.37 8.06 1.07
C PHE A 56 8.17 8.47 2.31
N PRO A 57 9.43 8.92 2.14
CA PRO A 57 10.29 9.37 3.24
C PRO A 57 9.82 10.71 3.84
#